data_AF-A0A353PC83-F1
#
_entry.id   AF-A0A353PC83-F1
#
_cell.length_a   1.000
_cell.length_b   1.000
_cell.length_c   1.000
_cell.angle_alpha   90.00
_cell.angle_beta   90.00
_cell.angle_gamma   90.00
#
_symmetry.space_group_name_H-M   'P 1'
#
loop_
_entity.id
_entity.type
_entity.pdbx_description
1 polymer ?
#
loop_
_entity_poly.entity_id
_entity_poly.type
_entity_poly.pdbx_seq_one_letter_code
_entity_poly.pdbx_strand_id
1 'polypeptide(L)'
;VKGGRCEACQGDGVIRVEMNFLPDVYVACDVCKGQRYNRETLEVVYKGLNVHEVLNLTVEDALAFFAPVPTVARKLQTLMDVGLGYIRLG
;
A
#
# COMPACT_ATOMS: atom_id res chain seq x y z
N VAL A 1 -2.04 -14.27 -15.41
CA VAL A 1 -1.72 -13.00 -16.12
C VAL A 1 -0.69 -12.28 -15.26
N LYS A 2 0.43 -11.83 -15.82
CA LYS A 2 1.35 -10.92 -15.11
C LYS A 2 0.51 -9.71 -14.67
N GLY A 3 0.38 -9.48 -13.38
CA GLY A 3 -0.82 -8.85 -12.83
C GLY A 3 -0.48 -7.74 -11.86
N GLY A 4 -0.49 -6.51 -12.38
CA GLY A 4 -0.50 -5.20 -11.72
C GLY A 4 0.59 -4.85 -10.69
N ARG A 5 1.11 -5.83 -9.97
CA ARG A 5 2.21 -5.70 -9.02
C ARG A 5 3.53 -5.47 -9.75
N CYS A 6 4.49 -4.91 -9.03
CA CYS A 6 5.86 -4.84 -9.50
C CYS A 6 6.45 -6.26 -9.51
N GLU A 7 6.86 -6.75 -10.69
CA GLU A 7 7.42 -8.09 -10.83
C GLU A 7 8.82 -8.22 -10.20
N ALA A 8 9.57 -7.12 -10.06
CA ALA A 8 10.92 -7.14 -9.49
C ALA A 8 10.92 -7.44 -7.98
N CYS A 9 9.99 -6.87 -7.22
CA CYS A 9 9.81 -7.14 -5.78
C CYS A 9 8.58 -8.00 -5.48
N GLN A 10 7.93 -8.55 -6.51
CA GLN A 10 6.70 -9.34 -6.40
C GLN A 10 5.55 -8.68 -5.62
N GLY A 11 5.57 -7.34 -5.49
CA GLY A 11 4.57 -6.57 -4.74
C GLY A 11 4.93 -6.25 -3.29
N ASP A 12 6.12 -6.62 -2.83
CA ASP A 12 6.58 -6.31 -1.46
C ASP A 12 7.03 -4.84 -1.31
N GLY A 13 7.47 -4.22 -2.41
CA GLY A 13 8.03 -2.86 -2.40
C GLY A 13 9.46 -2.80 -1.86
N VAL A 14 9.94 -3.90 -1.29
CA VAL A 14 11.31 -4.10 -0.81
C VAL A 14 11.91 -5.35 -1.43
N ILE A 15 13.23 -5.43 -1.43
CA ILE A 15 14.00 -6.60 -1.85
C ILE A 15 14.86 -7.02 -0.66
N ARG A 16 14.84 -8.32 -0.33
CA ARG A 16 15.73 -8.88 0.70
C ARG A 16 17.10 -9.11 0.11
N VAL A 17 18.13 -8.54 0.73
CA VAL A 17 19.52 -8.77 0.36
C VAL A 17 20.15 -9.65 1.43
N GLU A 18 20.50 -10.88 1.04
CA GLU A 18 21.18 -11.82 1.91
C GLU A 18 22.64 -11.41 2.07
N MET A 19 23.08 -11.32 3.32
CA MET A 19 24.42 -10.90 3.70
C MET A 19 25.12 -12.06 4.41
N ASN A 20 26.32 -12.42 3.99
CA ASN A 20 27.01 -13.61 4.52
C ASN A 20 27.32 -13.58 6.02
N PHE A 21 27.31 -12.40 6.66
CA PHE A 21 27.75 -12.20 8.04
C PHE A 21 26.84 -11.28 8.87
N LEU A 22 25.87 -10.64 8.24
CA LEU A 22 24.95 -9.70 8.88
C LEU A 22 23.52 -10.21 8.70
N PRO A 23 22.59 -9.78 9.57
CA PRO A 23 21.17 -10.02 9.33
C PRO A 23 20.78 -9.50 7.94
N ASP A 24 19.88 -10.22 7.29
CA ASP A 24 19.30 -9.79 6.02
C ASP A 24 18.73 -8.38 6.15
N VAL A 25 19.00 -7.56 5.13
CA VAL A 25 18.49 -6.20 5.06
C VAL A 25 17.41 -6.11 3.97
N TYR A 26 16.40 -5.31 4.24
CA TYR A 26 15.35 -4.99 3.29
C TYR A 26 15.64 -3.62 2.69
N VAL A 27 15.88 -3.58 1.39
CA VAL A 27 16.11 -2.34 0.64
C VAL A 27 14.89 -2.02 -0.19
N ALA A 28 14.59 -0.74 -0.39
CA ALA A 28 13.51 -0.33 -1.28
C ALA A 28 13.76 -0.87 -2.69
N CYS A 29 12.72 -1.38 -3.35
CA CYS A 29 12.81 -1.83 -4.72
C CYS A 29 13.16 -0.65 -5.63
N ASP A 30 14.22 -0.79 -6.42
CA ASP A 30 14.70 0.19 -7.39
C ASP A 30 13.71 0.45 -8.54
N VAL A 31 12.95 -0.58 -8.94
CA VAL A 31 11.97 -0.49 -10.03
C VAL A 31 10.72 0.29 -9.63
N CYS A 32 10.04 -0.09 -8.54
CA CYS A 32 8.80 0.56 -8.13
C CYS A 32 9.00 1.64 -7.05
N LYS A 33 10.23 1.81 -6.53
CA LYS A 33 10.55 2.78 -5.47
C LYS A 33 9.66 2.62 -4.23
N GLY A 34 9.33 1.38 -3.87
CA GLY A 34 8.43 1.09 -2.74
C GLY A 34 6.94 1.15 -3.07
N GLN A 35 6.54 1.50 -4.29
CA GLN A 35 5.13 1.65 -4.66
C GLN A 35 4.40 0.32 -4.90
N ARG A 36 5.11 -0.81 -4.96
CA ARG A 36 4.57 -2.18 -5.05
C ARG A 36 3.85 -2.54 -6.36
N TYR A 37 3.55 -1.58 -7.22
CA TYR A 37 2.81 -1.77 -8.48
C TYR A 37 3.63 -1.38 -9.73
N ASN A 38 3.18 -1.85 -10.89
CA ASN A 38 3.69 -1.41 -12.18
C ASN A 38 3.08 -0.06 -12.60
N ARG A 39 3.68 0.58 -13.62
CA ARG A 39 3.24 1.90 -14.07
C ARG A 39 1.80 1.89 -14.56
N GLU A 40 1.41 0.86 -15.32
CA GLU A 40 0.07 0.73 -15.89
C GLU A 40 -1.02 0.67 -14.82
N THR A 41 -0.73 0.07 -13.65
CA THR A 41 -1.68 0.00 -12.53
C THR A 41 -1.76 1.33 -11.78
N LEU A 42 -0.63 2.05 -11.67
CA LEU A 42 -0.58 3.36 -11.01
C LEU A 42 -1.26 4.47 -11.81
N GLU A 43 -1.47 4.27 -13.12
CA GLU A 43 -2.24 5.19 -13.96
C GLU A 43 -3.76 5.11 -13.69
N VAL A 44 -4.25 4.03 -13.06
CA VAL A 44 -5.66 3.88 -12.70
C VAL A 44 -5.96 4.64 -11.41
N VAL A 45 -6.85 5.62 -11.51
CA VAL A 45 -7.24 6.46 -10.37
C VAL A 45 -8.70 6.25 -9.98
N TYR A 46 -8.95 6.27 -8.67
CA TYR A 46 -10.28 6.33 -8.09
C TYR A 46 -10.39 7.63 -7.28
N LYS A 47 -11.37 8.47 -7.61
CA LYS A 47 -11.55 9.80 -7.00
C LYS A 47 -10.25 10.64 -6.98
N GLY A 48 -9.44 10.52 -8.04
CA GLY A 48 -8.19 11.27 -8.20
C GLY A 48 -6.96 10.67 -7.53
N LEU A 49 -7.07 9.52 -6.85
CA LEU A 49 -5.94 8.83 -6.23
C LEU A 49 -5.71 7.46 -6.87
N ASN A 50 -4.46 7.10 -7.12
CA ASN A 50 -4.07 5.75 -7.50
C ASN A 50 -3.99 4.81 -6.28
N VAL A 51 -3.80 3.51 -6.52
CA VAL A 51 -3.78 2.50 -5.45
C VAL A 51 -2.68 2.73 -4.41
N HIS A 52 -1.49 3.22 -4.81
CA HIS A 52 -0.40 3.50 -3.89
C HIS A 52 -0.73 4.69 -2.99
N GLU A 53 -1.30 5.75 -3.56
CA GLU A 53 -1.73 6.94 -2.82
C GLU A 53 -2.84 6.60 -1.82
N VAL A 54 -3.79 5.74 -2.21
CA VAL A 54 -4.85 5.24 -1.31
C VAL A 54 -4.26 4.44 -0.15
N LEU A 55 -3.28 3.55 -0.41
CA LEU A 55 -2.63 2.79 0.65
C LEU A 55 -1.84 3.68 1.62
N ASN A 56 -1.39 4.84 1.14
CA ASN A 56 -0.66 5.81 1.93
C ASN A 56 -1.56 6.73 2.79
N LEU A 57 -2.88 6.66 2.64
CA LEU A 57 -3.83 7.36 3.50
C LEU A 57 -3.78 6.81 4.93
N THR A 58 -4.01 7.68 5.90
CA THR A 58 -4.30 7.24 7.27
C THR A 58 -5.65 6.51 7.33
N VAL A 59 -5.89 5.70 8.36
CA VAL A 59 -7.20 5.07 8.58
C VAL A 59 -8.31 6.12 8.68
N GLU A 60 -8.05 7.25 9.32
CA GLU A 60 -8.98 8.38 9.43
C GLU A 60 -9.33 8.98 8.06
N ASP A 61 -8.31 9.32 7.25
CA ASP A 61 -8.52 9.86 5.91
C ASP A 61 -9.21 8.84 4.99
N ALA A 62 -8.80 7.56 5.10
CA ALA A 62 -9.36 6.47 4.33
C ALA A 62 -10.84 6.24 4.67
N LEU A 63 -11.23 6.38 5.95
CA LEU A 63 -12.62 6.23 6.37
C LEU A 63 -13.50 7.30 5.70
N ALA A 64 -13.04 8.55 5.69
CA ALA A 64 -13.74 9.64 4.98
C ALA A 64 -13.78 9.38 3.46
N PHE A 65 -12.65 8.97 2.87
CA PHE A 65 -12.54 8.68 1.44
C PHE A 65 -13.47 7.54 0.97
N PHE A 66 -13.58 6.48 1.78
CA PHE A 66 -14.41 5.30 1.53
C PHE A 66 -15.80 5.34 2.16
N ALA A 67 -16.26 6.48 2.70
CA ALA A 67 -17.61 6.62 3.24
C ALA A 67 -18.73 6.14 2.27
N PRO A 68 -18.64 6.35 0.93
CA PRO A 68 -19.62 5.82 -0.01
C PRO A 68 -19.54 4.31 -0.28
N VAL A 69 -18.57 3.59 0.31
CA VAL A 69 -18.36 2.14 0.15
C VAL A 69 -18.53 1.47 1.53
N PRO A 70 -19.76 1.09 1.91
CA PRO A 70 -20.08 0.67 3.28
C PRO A 70 -19.27 -0.53 3.78
N THR A 71 -18.93 -1.46 2.88
CA THR A 71 -18.15 -2.67 3.21
C THR A 71 -16.72 -2.36 3.64
N VAL A 72 -16.12 -1.30 3.09
CA VAL A 72 -14.77 -0.83 3.47
C VAL A 72 -14.86 0.08 4.68
N ALA A 73 -15.77 1.06 4.66
CA ALA A 73 -15.98 1.99 5.77
C ALA A 73 -16.24 1.27 7.10
N ARG A 74 -17.04 0.20 7.11
CA ARG A 74 -17.29 -0.60 8.32
C ARG A 74 -16.02 -1.22 8.92
N LYS A 75 -15.06 -1.65 8.08
CA LYS A 75 -13.79 -2.22 8.56
C LYS A 75 -12.85 -1.14 9.09
N LEU A 76 -12.81 0.00 8.43
CA LEU A 76 -12.03 1.17 8.86
C LEU A 76 -12.58 1.76 10.15
N GLN A 77 -13.91 1.75 10.33
CA GLN A 77 -14.55 2.18 11.57
C GLN A 77 -14.07 1.36 12.77
N THR A 78 -13.94 0.04 12.64
CA THR A 78 -13.39 -0.79 13.73
C THR A 78 -11.99 -0.36 14.15
N LEU A 79 -11.14 0.03 13.19
CA LEU A 79 -9.80 0.53 13.47
C LEU A 79 -9.83 1.91 14.15
N MET A 80 -10.78 2.78 13.76
CA MET A 80 -11.02 4.06 14.45
C MET A 80 -11.50 3.86 15.89
N ASP A 81 -12.41 2.91 16.11
CA ASP A 81 -13.01 2.65 17.42
C ASP A 81 -11.97 2.17 18.45
N VAL A 82 -10.91 1.50 17.99
CA VAL A 82 -9.77 1.09 18.84
C VAL A 82 -8.65 2.13 18.91
N GLY A 83 -8.83 3.31 18.31
CA GLY A 83 -7.88 4.42 18.36
C GLY A 83 -6.70 4.33 17.39
N LEU A 84 -6.81 3.53 16.32
CA LEU A 84 -5.75 3.37 15.31
C LEU A 84 -5.88 4.33 14.12
N GLY A 85 -6.56 5.47 14.25
CA GLY A 85 -6.82 6.39 13.13
C GLY A 85 -5.59 6.91 12.39
N TYR A 86 -4.45 7.02 13.09
CA TYR A 86 -3.21 7.61 12.56
C TYR A 86 -2.34 6.64 11.74
N ILE A 87 -2.62 5.34 11.74
CA ILE A 87 -1.83 4.38 10.97
C ILE A 87 -2.21 4.45 9.48
N ARG A 88 -1.26 4.16 8.59
CA ARG A 88 -1.53 4.07 7.15
C ARG A 88 -2.08 2.70 6.77
N LEU A 89 -2.83 2.64 5.66
CA LEU A 89 -3.46 1.40 5.21
C LEU A 89 -2.47 0.32 4.73
N GLY A 90 -1.31 0.70 4.16
CA GLY A 90 -0.27 -0.28 3.81
C GLY A 90 0.89 0.23 2.99
#